data_AF-A0A962WGZ8-F1
#
_entry.id   AF-A0A962WGZ8-F1
#
_cell.length_a   1.000
_cell.length_b   1.000
_cell.length_c   1.000
_cell.angle_alpha   90.00
_cell.angle_beta   90.00
_cell.angle_gamma   90.00
#
_symmetry.space_group_name_H-M   'P 1'
#
loop_
_entity.id
_entity.type
_entity.pdbx_description
1 polymer ?
#
loop_
_entity_poly.entity_id
_entity_poly.type
_entity_poly.pdbx_seq_one_letter_code
_entity_poly.pdbx_strand_id
1 'polypeptide(L)' 'AVEPSVAIARATARDGASAEAIQKRIDAQLSNQERIKRADVVILNDGSEQALRDKVETAWRRLND' A
#
# COMPACT_ATOMS: atom_id res chain seq x y z
N ALA A 1 -2.32 7.36 2.98
CA ALA A 1 -1.95 5.92 3.04
C ALA A 1 -3.24 5.12 3.13
N VAL A 2 -3.23 3.83 2.75
CA VAL A 2 -4.43 2.97 2.91
C VAL A 2 -4.68 2.74 4.40
N GLU A 3 -5.95 2.76 4.80
CA GLU A 3 -6.36 2.44 6.17
C GLU A 3 -5.88 1.04 6.58
N PRO A 4 -5.35 0.85 7.80
CA PRO A 4 -4.81 -0.43 8.25
C PRO A 4 -5.81 -1.59 8.11
N SER A 5 -7.08 -1.35 8.40
CA SER A 5 -8.15 -2.35 8.29
C SER A 5 -8.33 -2.90 6.87
N VAL A 6 -8.20 -2.05 5.85
CA VAL A 6 -8.29 -2.46 4.43
C VAL A 6 -7.08 -3.30 4.04
N ALA A 7 -5.88 -2.93 4.51
CA ALA A 7 -4.66 -3.71 4.26
C ALA A 7 -4.75 -5.10 4.91
N ILE A 8 -5.24 -5.17 6.13
CA ILE A 8 -5.44 -6.44 6.86
C ILE A 8 -6.45 -7.31 6.13
N ALA A 9 -7.62 -6.78 5.78
CA ALA A 9 -8.65 -7.54 5.08
C ALA A 9 -8.14 -8.13 3.75
N ARG A 10 -7.42 -7.33 2.96
CA ARG A 10 -6.82 -7.78 1.69
C ARG A 10 -5.76 -8.86 1.90
N ALA A 11 -4.88 -8.69 2.88
CA ALA A 11 -3.82 -9.65 3.16
C ALA A 11 -4.36 -10.97 3.74
N THR A 12 -5.35 -10.92 4.63
CA THR A 12 -6.05 -12.10 5.14
C THR A 12 -6.71 -12.89 4.00
N ALA A 13 -7.45 -12.21 3.11
CA ALA A 13 -8.12 -12.85 1.98
C ALA A 13 -7.14 -13.51 0.99
N ARG A 14 -5.97 -12.89 0.78
CA ARG A 14 -4.93 -13.40 -0.13
C ARG A 14 -4.11 -14.53 0.47
N ASP A 15 -3.70 -14.38 1.74
CA ASP A 15 -2.70 -15.24 2.36
C ASP A 15 -3.32 -16.40 3.18
N GLY A 16 -4.63 -16.35 3.46
CA GLY A 16 -5.33 -17.35 4.28
C GLY A 16 -4.95 -17.33 5.76
N ALA A 17 -4.23 -16.30 6.23
CA ALA A 17 -3.79 -16.14 7.61
C ALA A 17 -4.80 -15.35 8.46
N SER A 18 -4.76 -15.53 9.79
CA SER A 18 -5.65 -14.77 10.69
C SER A 18 -5.33 -13.27 10.69
N ALA A 19 -6.33 -12.44 11.00
CA ALA A 19 -6.15 -10.99 11.09
C ALA A 19 -5.06 -10.59 12.09
N GLU A 20 -4.94 -11.31 13.21
CA GLU A 20 -3.91 -11.08 14.24
C GLU A 20 -2.51 -11.42 13.70
N ALA A 21 -2.38 -12.51 12.93
CA ALA A 21 -1.12 -12.87 12.30
C ALA A 21 -0.69 -11.83 11.26
N ILE A 22 -1.64 -11.29 10.48
CA ILE A 22 -1.40 -10.19 9.55
C ILE A 22 -1.04 -8.90 10.28
N GLN A 23 -1.74 -8.54 11.35
CA GLN A 23 -1.43 -7.35 12.16
C GLN A 23 0.00 -7.41 12.71
N LYS A 24 0.41 -8.54 13.28
CA LYS A 24 1.80 -8.72 13.76
C LYS A 24 2.84 -8.52 12.67
N ARG A 25 2.54 -8.94 11.43
CA ARG A 25 3.44 -8.71 10.28
C ARG A 25 3.52 -7.24 9.92
N ILE A 26 2.40 -6.51 9.96
CA ILE A 26 2.35 -5.07 9.71
C ILE A 26 3.13 -4.32 10.79
N ASP A 27 2.94 -4.68 12.06
CA ASP A 27 3.61 -4.04 13.20
C ASP A 27 5.14 -4.25 13.20
N ALA A 28 5.60 -5.35 12.60
CA ALA A 28 7.03 -5.64 12.44
C ALA A 28 7.70 -4.85 11.30
N GLN A 29 6.96 -4.03 10.54
CA GLN A 29 7.46 -3.24 9.43
C GLN A 29 7.57 -1.75 9.78
N LEU A 30 8.20 -0.96 8.91
CA LEU A 30 8.14 0.50 9.00
C LEU A 30 6.69 0.99 8.86
N SER A 31 6.31 1.97 9.67
CA SER A 31 5.00 2.60 9.57
C SER A 31 4.81 3.27 8.20
N ASN A 32 3.57 3.40 7.74
CA ASN A 32 3.29 4.10 6.49
C ASN A 32 3.79 5.55 6.50
N GLN A 33 3.75 6.22 7.65
CA GLN A 33 4.30 7.58 7.80
C GLN A 33 5.82 7.60 7.56
N GLU A 34 6.56 6.64 8.14
CA GLU A 34 8.00 6.54 7.93
C GLU A 34 8.36 6.16 6.51
N ARG A 35 7.57 5.28 5.87
CA ARG A 35 7.71 4.94 4.45
C ARG A 35 7.52 6.17 3.56
N ILE A 36 6.49 6.99 3.83
CA ILE A 36 6.19 8.21 3.06
C ILE A 36 7.31 9.24 3.20
N LYS A 37 7.82 9.46 4.43
CA LYS A 37 8.91 10.43 4.65
C LYS A 37 10.19 10.14 3.86
N ARG A 38 10.42 8.87 3.50
CA ARG A 38 11.65 8.39 2.85
C ARG A 38 11.48 8.12 1.36
N ALA A 39 10.27 8.24 0.81
CA ALA A 39 9.99 7.87 -0.57
C ALA A 39 10.09 9.07 -1.51
N ASP A 40 10.74 8.88 -2.65
CA ASP A 40 10.76 9.87 -3.74
C ASP A 40 9.38 9.95 -4.43
N VAL A 41 8.69 8.81 -4.51
CA VAL A 41 7.37 8.70 -5.13
C VAL A 41 6.47 7.82 -4.28
N VAL A 42 5.25 8.29 -4.01
CA VAL A 42 4.21 7.57 -3.26
C VAL A 42 2.99 7.33 -4.15
N ILE A 43 2.62 6.07 -4.34
CA ILE A 43 1.43 5.65 -5.09
C ILE A 43 0.40 5.07 -4.12
N LEU A 44 -0.76 5.72 -4.00
CA LEU A 44 -1.84 5.29 -3.11
C LEU A 44 -2.76 4.27 -3.79
N ASN A 45 -2.85 3.07 -3.21
CA ASN A 45 -3.73 1.97 -3.64
C ASN A 45 -4.99 1.85 -2.76
N ASP A 46 -5.73 2.94 -2.66
CA ASP A 46 -6.94 3.12 -1.86
C ASP A 46 -8.23 3.15 -2.69
N GLY A 47 -8.13 3.03 -4.02
CA GLY A 47 -9.26 3.11 -4.95
C GLY A 47 -9.47 1.84 -5.78
N SER A 48 -10.09 2.03 -6.94
CA SER A 48 -10.25 0.97 -7.95
C SER A 48 -8.92 0.60 -8.60
N GLU A 49 -8.89 -0.56 -9.26
CA GLU A 49 -7.74 -0.97 -10.06
C GLU A 49 -7.40 0.05 -11.16
N GLN A 50 -8.41 0.60 -11.84
CA GLN A 50 -8.20 1.63 -12.85
C GLN A 50 -7.55 2.88 -12.26
N ALA A 51 -8.03 3.35 -11.11
CA ALA A 51 -7.43 4.50 -10.43
C ALA A 51 -5.97 4.23 -10.01
N LEU A 52 -5.64 2.99 -9.62
CA LEU A 52 -4.25 2.62 -9.35
C LEU A 52 -3.40 2.67 -10.63
N ARG A 53 -3.91 2.13 -11.75
CA ARG A 53 -3.23 2.14 -13.05
C ARG A 53 -2.92 3.56 -13.51
N ASP A 54 -3.87 4.47 -13.41
CA ASP A 54 -3.71 5.87 -13.80
C ASP A 54 -2.63 6.57 -12.96
N LYS A 55 -2.58 6.31 -11.64
CA LYS A 55 -1.54 6.85 -10.75
C LYS A 55 -0.15 6.31 -11.09
N VAL A 56 -0.04 5.03 -11.42
CA VAL A 56 1.22 4.40 -11.85
C VAL A 56 1.73 5.01 -13.15
N GLU A 57 0.86 5.13 -14.17
CA GLU A 57 1.21 5.73 -15.46
C GLU A 57 1.69 7.18 -15.31
N THR A 58 0.98 7.96 -14.47
CA THR A 58 1.36 9.36 -14.18
C THR A 58 2.74 9.44 -13.52
N ALA A 59 3.00 8.59 -12.52
CA ALA A 59 4.30 8.53 -11.86
C ALA A 59 5.41 8.09 -12.81
N TRP A 60 5.12 7.15 -13.71
CA TRP A 60 6.08 6.64 -14.69
C TRP A 60 6.52 7.71 -15.69
N ARG A 61 5.59 8.48 -16.25
CA ARG A 61 5.91 9.58 -17.19
C ARG A 61 6.81 10.62 -16.53
N ARG A 62 6.45 11.05 -15.33
CA ARG A 62 7.23 12.03 -14.55
C ARG A 62 8.69 11.62 -14.32
N LEU A 63 8.99 10.32 -14.27
CA LEU A 63 10.34 9.80 -14.06
C LEU A 63 11.16 9.63 -15.35
N ASN A 64 10.50 9.67 -16.51
CA ASN A 64 11.12 9.48 -17.82
C ASN A 64 11.13 10.75 -18.69
N ASP A 65 10.56 11.85 -18.19
CA ASP A 65 10.69 13.20 -18.76
C ASP A 65 11.97 13.89 -18.23
#